data_AF-A0A937SMP4-F1
#
_entry.id   AF-A0A937SMP4-F1
#
_cell.length_a   1.000
_cell.length_b   1.000
_cell.length_c   1.000
_cell.angle_alpha   90.00
_cell.angle_beta   90.00
_cell.angle_gamma   90.00
#
_symmetry.space_group_name_H-M   'P 1'
#
loop_
_entity.id
_entity.type
_entity.pdbx_description
1 polymer ?
#
loop_
_entity_poly.entity_id
_entity_poly.type
_entity_poly.pdbx_seq_one_letter_code
_entity_poly.pdbx_strand_id
1 'polypeptide(L)'
;MKFRGAFWKFSSKLAGLVGVMTLVACGAVAQDRLGGFLGADVIHVVSTAERVEPFLLKPSLMPPGATGPGAIAGYEWKARGADLAPAQMAAFKALVLDEASYDFEAAKKCVMVPEYVFRFHAGTKSADVLVAFGCKMWAFGSNDNVEDFDPVAANLSAIVETVFKLD
;
A
#
# COMPACT_ATOMS: atom_id res chain seq x y z
N MET A 1 -15.93 -41.12 -54.67
CA MET A 1 -15.84 -42.56 -54.34
C MET A 1 -14.57 -42.77 -53.52
N LYS A 2 -14.68 -43.04 -52.20
CA LYS A 2 -14.25 -44.28 -51.47
C LYS A 2 -12.84 -44.76 -51.87
N PHE A 3 -11.83 -44.93 -51.00
CA PHE A 3 -11.74 -45.65 -49.71
C PHE A 3 -10.60 -45.01 -48.86
N ARG A 4 -10.72 -44.73 -47.55
CA ARG A 4 -10.68 -45.61 -46.35
C ARG A 4 -9.47 -46.56 -46.22
N GLY A 5 -8.48 -46.13 -45.41
CA GLY A 5 -8.08 -46.79 -44.16
C GLY A 5 -6.94 -47.84 -44.17
N ALA A 6 -5.95 -47.65 -43.29
CA ALA A 6 -5.36 -48.66 -42.39
C ALA A 6 -4.21 -48.01 -41.58
N PHE A 7 -4.41 -47.62 -40.33
CA PHE A 7 -4.13 -48.39 -39.11
C PHE A 7 -2.68 -48.93 -39.02
N TRP A 8 -1.82 -48.18 -38.33
CA TRP A 8 -0.54 -48.69 -37.82
C TRP A 8 -0.68 -49.11 -36.35
N LYS A 9 -0.15 -50.30 -36.07
CA LYS A 9 -0.17 -50.99 -34.78
C LYS A 9 0.90 -50.45 -33.82
N PHE A 10 0.48 -50.33 -32.56
CA PHE A 10 1.18 -50.62 -31.30
C PHE A 10 2.72 -50.78 -31.31
N SER A 11 3.36 -49.95 -30.48
CA SER A 11 4.43 -50.44 -29.60
C SER A 11 4.20 -49.91 -28.19
N SER A 12 3.94 -50.83 -27.29
CA SER A 12 3.85 -50.66 -25.84
C SER A 12 5.23 -50.92 -25.22
N LYS A 13 5.66 -50.06 -24.29
CA LYS A 13 6.35 -50.37 -23.02
C LYS A 13 7.13 -49.16 -22.50
N LEU A 14 6.78 -48.73 -21.29
CA LEU A 14 7.52 -47.96 -20.27
C LEU A 14 6.42 -47.18 -19.50
N ALA A 15 5.72 -47.74 -18.51
CA ALA A 15 6.22 -48.24 -17.22
C ALA A 15 7.27 -47.29 -16.63
N GLY A 16 6.81 -46.25 -15.94
CA GLY A 16 7.67 -45.27 -15.29
C GLY A 16 6.90 -44.38 -14.32
N LEU A 17 6.74 -44.90 -13.11
CA LEU A 17 6.47 -44.21 -11.84
C LEU A 17 5.38 -43.13 -11.76
N VAL A 18 4.29 -43.55 -11.12
CA VAL A 18 3.44 -42.73 -10.26
C VAL A 18 4.31 -42.05 -9.20
N GLY A 19 4.53 -40.74 -9.35
CA GLY A 19 5.04 -39.86 -8.32
C GLY A 19 3.93 -38.94 -7.83
N VAL A 20 3.01 -39.47 -7.04
CA VAL A 20 2.09 -38.64 -6.24
C VAL A 20 2.94 -38.02 -5.13
N MET A 21 3.45 -36.82 -5.36
CA MET A 21 3.86 -35.92 -4.28
C MET A 21 2.70 -34.97 -4.01
N THR A 22 1.72 -35.45 -3.25
CA THR A 22 0.84 -34.58 -2.47
C THR A 22 1.70 -33.92 -1.41
N LEU A 23 2.27 -32.76 -1.75
CA LEU A 23 2.76 -31.81 -0.78
C LEU A 23 1.51 -31.20 -0.11
N VAL A 24 1.06 -31.85 0.96
CA VAL A 24 0.26 -31.19 1.99
C VAL A 24 1.19 -30.19 2.66
N ALA A 25 1.29 -29.01 2.08
CA ALA A 25 1.78 -27.85 2.80
C ALA A 25 0.70 -27.49 3.81
N CYS A 26 0.80 -28.09 5.01
CA CYS A 26 0.31 -27.47 6.23
C CYS A 26 1.19 -26.24 6.48
N GLY A 27 1.05 -25.23 5.62
CA GLY A 27 1.59 -23.90 5.83
C GLY A 27 0.52 -23.13 6.55
N ALA A 28 0.71 -22.95 7.85
CA ALA A 28 -0.06 -22.04 8.65
C ALA A 28 -0.23 -20.74 7.86
N VAL A 29 -1.48 -20.29 7.73
CA VAL A 29 -1.82 -18.96 7.25
C VAL A 29 -1.22 -18.00 8.27
N ALA A 30 0.06 -17.64 8.11
CA ALA A 30 0.52 -16.35 8.58
C ALA A 30 -0.41 -15.37 7.87
N GLN A 31 -1.42 -14.89 8.59
CA GLN A 31 -2.28 -13.84 8.08
C GLN A 31 -1.34 -12.72 7.67
N ASP A 32 -1.39 -12.35 6.40
CA ASP A 32 -0.70 -11.17 5.87
C ASP A 32 -1.17 -9.97 6.70
N ARG A 33 -0.38 -9.59 7.72
CA ARG A 33 -0.74 -8.57 8.71
C ARG A 33 -0.94 -7.24 8.02
N LEU A 34 -0.07 -6.96 7.05
CA LEU A 34 -0.16 -5.81 6.18
C LEU A 34 -1.45 -5.82 5.36
N GLY A 35 -1.80 -6.97 4.77
CA GLY A 35 -3.06 -7.19 4.07
C GLY A 35 -4.29 -6.91 4.94
N GLY A 36 -4.28 -7.40 6.18
CA GLY A 36 -5.35 -7.15 7.16
C GLY A 36 -5.43 -5.69 7.61
N PHE A 37 -4.28 -5.02 7.75
CA PHE A 37 -4.19 -3.64 8.19
C PHE A 37 -4.55 -2.63 7.09
N LEU A 38 -4.00 -2.77 5.89
CA LEU A 38 -4.26 -1.86 4.77
C LEU A 38 -5.59 -2.15 4.07
N GLY A 39 -5.94 -3.42 3.94
CA GLY A 39 -7.04 -3.87 3.11
C GLY A 39 -6.70 -3.88 1.60
N ALA A 40 -7.44 -4.70 0.86
CA ALA A 40 -7.18 -4.95 -0.56
C ALA A 40 -7.29 -3.70 -1.45
N ASP A 41 -8.21 -2.79 -1.14
CA ASP A 41 -8.42 -1.57 -1.94
C ASP A 41 -7.24 -0.59 -1.82
N VAL A 42 -6.71 -0.39 -0.61
CA VAL A 42 -5.54 0.48 -0.39
C VAL A 42 -4.31 -0.13 -1.07
N ILE A 43 -4.07 -1.43 -0.89
CA ILE A 43 -2.97 -2.14 -1.55
C ILE A 43 -3.06 -2.00 -3.07
N HIS A 44 -4.26 -2.18 -3.64
CA HIS A 44 -4.47 -2.01 -5.06
C HIS A 44 -4.17 -0.58 -5.52
N VAL A 45 -4.76 0.43 -4.88
CA VAL A 45 -4.53 1.84 -5.27
C VAL A 45 -3.07 2.22 -5.14
N VAL A 46 -2.41 1.89 -4.02
CA VAL A 46 -1.00 2.23 -3.80
C VAL A 46 -0.11 1.53 -4.83
N SER A 47 -0.30 0.23 -5.06
CA SER A 47 0.53 -0.53 -6.02
C SER A 47 0.38 0.01 -7.45
N THR A 48 -0.84 0.34 -7.88
CA THR A 48 -1.11 0.81 -9.25
C THR A 48 -1.09 2.31 -9.42
N ALA A 49 -0.80 3.10 -8.37
CA ALA A 49 -0.89 4.56 -8.47
C ALA A 49 0.01 5.13 -9.57
N GLU A 50 -0.50 6.07 -10.34
CA GLU A 50 0.26 6.78 -11.39
C GLU A 50 0.71 8.16 -10.94
N ARG A 51 0.16 8.65 -9.81
CA ARG A 51 0.43 9.98 -9.27
C ARG A 51 0.26 9.98 -7.75
N VAL A 52 1.09 10.74 -7.05
CA VAL A 52 0.96 11.00 -5.62
C VAL A 52 1.02 12.49 -5.36
N GLU A 53 -0.01 13.02 -4.71
CA GLU A 53 -0.15 14.44 -4.38
C GLU A 53 0.08 14.67 -2.87
N PRO A 54 1.14 15.41 -2.49
CA PRO A 54 1.38 15.77 -1.09
C PRO A 54 0.61 17.02 -0.66
N PHE A 55 0.11 17.00 0.57
CA PHE A 55 -0.53 18.13 1.23
C PHE A 55 0.03 18.30 2.65
N LEU A 56 0.38 19.53 3.00
CA LEU A 56 0.70 19.94 4.37
C LEU A 56 -0.61 20.33 5.06
N LEU A 57 -0.89 19.75 6.22
CA LEU A 57 -2.14 19.94 6.95
C LEU A 57 -2.07 21.08 7.97
N LYS A 58 -3.25 21.59 8.32
CA LYS A 58 -3.46 22.28 9.60
C LYS A 58 -3.77 21.23 10.69
N PRO A 59 -3.34 21.45 11.94
CA PRO A 59 -3.55 20.50 13.04
C PRO A 59 -4.99 20.60 13.61
N SER A 60 -6.00 20.50 12.75
CA SER A 60 -7.41 20.51 13.14
C SER A 60 -8.21 19.64 12.18
N LEU A 61 -8.99 18.72 12.74
CA LEU A 61 -10.02 18.02 11.99
C LEU A 61 -11.08 19.02 11.52
N MET A 62 -11.60 18.80 10.33
CA MET A 62 -12.78 19.51 9.85
C MET A 62 -14.04 18.89 10.48
N PRO A 63 -15.13 19.66 10.61
CA PRO A 63 -16.42 19.11 11.03
C PRO A 63 -16.82 17.91 10.15
N PRO A 64 -17.47 16.86 10.70
CA PRO A 64 -17.96 15.75 9.92
C PRO A 64 -18.83 16.22 8.75
N GLY A 65 -18.58 15.68 7.55
CA GLY A 65 -19.32 16.05 6.34
C GLY A 65 -18.89 17.39 5.71
N ALA A 66 -17.89 18.08 6.27
CA ALA A 66 -17.28 19.21 5.59
C ALA A 66 -16.64 18.73 4.27
N THR A 67 -17.10 19.30 3.17
CA THR A 67 -16.59 19.05 1.81
C THR A 67 -16.29 20.40 1.18
N GLY A 68 -15.21 20.49 0.41
CA GLY A 68 -14.86 21.72 -0.27
C GLY A 68 -13.41 21.79 -0.73
N PRO A 69 -13.09 22.78 -1.59
CA PRO A 69 -11.71 23.07 -1.97
C PRO A 69 -10.94 23.49 -0.71
N GLY A 70 -10.00 22.65 -0.27
CA GLY A 70 -9.27 22.84 0.99
C GLY A 70 -9.36 21.65 1.96
N ALA A 71 -10.25 20.69 1.70
CA ALA A 71 -10.39 19.48 2.51
C ALA A 71 -9.65 18.28 1.90
N ILE A 72 -8.89 17.54 2.72
CA ILE A 72 -8.21 16.29 2.35
C ILE A 72 -8.24 15.32 3.54
N ALA A 73 -8.70 14.09 3.35
CA ALA A 73 -8.78 13.07 4.41
C ALA A 73 -9.45 13.53 5.74
N GLY A 74 -10.40 14.48 5.67
CA GLY A 74 -11.05 15.07 6.85
C GLY A 74 -10.31 16.23 7.52
N TYR A 75 -9.21 16.70 6.94
CA TYR A 75 -8.39 17.82 7.41
C TYR A 75 -8.42 18.99 6.45
N GLU A 76 -8.19 20.19 6.98
CA GLU A 76 -7.87 21.37 6.17
C GLU A 76 -6.38 21.34 5.79
N TRP A 77 -6.05 21.57 4.51
CA TRP A 77 -4.65 21.67 4.09
C TRP A 77 -4.18 23.12 3.96
N LYS A 78 -2.94 23.37 4.39
CA LYS A 78 -2.24 24.66 4.36
C LYS A 78 -1.52 24.91 3.04
N ALA A 79 -0.87 23.88 2.50
CA ALA A 79 -0.12 23.96 1.26
C ALA A 79 -0.16 22.63 0.51
N ARG A 80 -0.06 22.68 -0.82
CA ARG A 80 0.14 21.51 -1.67
C ARG A 80 1.61 21.44 -2.07
N GLY A 81 2.22 20.27 -1.91
CA GLY A 81 3.59 20.01 -2.34
C GLY A 81 3.70 19.78 -3.85
N ALA A 82 4.93 19.65 -4.34
CA ALA A 82 5.15 19.10 -5.68
C ALA A 82 4.74 17.62 -5.72
N ASP A 83 4.17 17.18 -6.84
CA ASP A 83 3.89 15.76 -7.06
C ASP A 83 5.19 14.95 -6.95
N LEU A 84 5.10 13.74 -6.40
CA LEU A 84 6.29 12.88 -6.29
C LEU A 84 6.81 12.53 -7.69
N ALA A 85 8.12 12.70 -7.89
CA ALA A 85 8.78 12.19 -9.09
C ALA A 85 8.68 10.66 -9.15
N PRO A 86 8.77 10.03 -10.34
CA PRO A 86 8.58 8.59 -10.49
C PRO A 86 9.44 7.72 -9.54
N ALA A 87 10.70 8.10 -9.32
CA ALA A 87 11.59 7.40 -8.41
C ALA A 87 11.16 7.52 -6.94
N GLN A 88 10.71 8.70 -6.52
CA GLN A 88 10.20 8.95 -5.17
C GLN A 88 8.88 8.20 -4.94
N MET A 89 8.00 8.20 -5.93
CA MET A 89 6.76 7.44 -5.89
C MET A 89 7.04 5.94 -5.76
N ALA A 90 7.97 5.40 -6.55
CA ALA A 90 8.35 3.99 -6.45
C ALA A 90 8.92 3.64 -5.07
N ALA A 91 9.80 4.49 -4.53
CA ALA A 91 10.35 4.32 -3.18
C ALA A 91 9.23 4.37 -2.12
N PHE A 92 8.32 5.34 -2.21
CA PHE A 92 7.25 5.47 -1.22
C PHE A 92 6.25 4.32 -1.27
N LYS A 93 5.88 3.86 -2.47
CA LYS A 93 5.07 2.65 -2.63
C LYS A 93 5.74 1.44 -1.98
N ALA A 94 7.05 1.28 -2.15
CA ALA A 94 7.79 0.18 -1.54
C ALA A 94 7.72 0.25 -0.01
N LEU A 95 7.86 1.44 0.60
CA LEU A 95 7.70 1.60 2.05
C LEU A 95 6.29 1.22 2.52
N VAL A 96 5.25 1.74 1.86
CA VAL A 96 3.85 1.44 2.24
C VAL A 96 3.50 -0.04 2.05
N LEU A 97 4.12 -0.73 1.08
CA LEU A 97 3.81 -2.12 0.77
C LEU A 97 4.80 -3.12 1.39
N ASP A 98 5.66 -2.68 2.30
CA ASP A 98 6.61 -3.52 3.03
C ASP A 98 6.20 -3.61 4.49
N GLU A 99 5.92 -4.83 4.97
CA GLU A 99 5.55 -5.09 6.36
C GLU A 99 6.65 -4.62 7.34
N ALA A 100 7.92 -4.63 6.93
CA ALA A 100 9.03 -4.17 7.76
C ALA A 100 9.02 -2.65 8.04
N SER A 101 8.18 -1.90 7.33
CA SER A 101 7.96 -0.47 7.60
C SER A 101 7.08 -0.20 8.82
N TYR A 102 6.42 -1.24 9.34
CA TYR A 102 5.41 -1.15 10.39
C TYR A 102 5.95 -1.76 11.70
N ASP A 103 5.59 -1.18 12.84
CA ASP A 103 5.89 -1.75 14.16
C ASP A 103 4.62 -2.29 14.84
N PHE A 104 4.06 -3.37 14.27
CA PHE A 104 2.84 -4.02 14.79
C PHE A 104 2.96 -4.60 16.22
N GLU A 105 4.17 -4.66 16.78
CA GLU A 105 4.42 -5.19 18.12
C GLU A 105 4.40 -4.09 19.19
N ALA A 106 4.48 -2.82 18.79
CA ALA A 106 4.45 -1.67 19.69
C ALA A 106 3.09 -0.99 19.63
N ALA A 107 2.58 -0.59 20.80
CA ALA A 107 1.40 0.27 20.90
C ALA A 107 1.77 1.55 21.65
N LYS A 108 1.94 2.64 20.91
CA LYS A 108 2.21 3.95 21.51
C LYS A 108 0.94 4.59 22.08
N LYS A 109 1.09 5.25 23.23
CA LYS A 109 0.06 6.15 23.78
C LYS A 109 0.17 7.54 23.17
N CYS A 110 0.20 7.63 21.85
CA CYS A 110 0.16 8.91 21.15
C CYS A 110 -1.14 9.09 20.37
N VAL A 111 -1.64 10.32 20.33
CA VAL A 111 -2.76 10.71 19.48
C VAL A 111 -2.26 10.99 18.07
N MET A 112 -2.85 10.36 17.07
CA MET A 112 -2.57 10.61 15.66
C MET A 112 -3.02 12.02 15.27
N VAL A 113 -2.05 12.91 15.07
CA VAL A 113 -2.26 14.28 14.57
C VAL A 113 -1.40 14.45 13.31
N PRO A 114 -1.94 14.12 12.12
CA PRO A 114 -1.15 14.12 10.90
C PRO A 114 -0.75 15.54 10.50
N GLU A 115 0.52 15.72 10.15
CA GLU A 115 0.99 16.97 9.54
C GLU A 115 0.97 16.89 8.02
N TYR A 116 0.97 15.68 7.44
CA TYR A 116 1.00 15.48 6.00
C TYR A 116 -0.04 14.47 5.53
N VAL A 117 -0.53 14.67 4.30
CA VAL A 117 -1.32 13.68 3.56
C VAL A 117 -0.69 13.47 2.20
N PHE A 118 -0.56 12.22 1.80
CA PHE A 118 -0.17 11.83 0.46
C PHE A 118 -1.33 11.08 -0.19
N ARG A 119 -1.94 11.71 -1.19
CA ARG A 119 -3.03 11.09 -1.95
C ARG A 119 -2.47 10.33 -3.14
N PHE A 120 -2.58 9.02 -3.11
CA PHE A 120 -2.27 8.13 -4.23
C PHE A 120 -3.47 8.10 -5.18
N HIS A 121 -3.22 8.24 -6.47
CA HIS A 121 -4.24 8.19 -7.53
C HIS A 121 -3.96 7.01 -8.47
N ALA A 122 -4.96 6.17 -8.67
CA ALA A 122 -4.97 5.07 -9.64
C ALA A 122 -6.23 5.17 -10.51
N GLY A 123 -6.14 5.82 -11.67
CA GLY A 123 -7.28 6.16 -12.50
C GLY A 123 -8.29 7.03 -11.74
N THR A 124 -9.51 6.52 -11.56
CA THR A 124 -10.59 7.22 -10.83
C THR A 124 -10.61 6.92 -9.34
N LYS A 125 -9.70 6.05 -8.85
CA LYS A 125 -9.62 5.68 -7.43
C LYS A 125 -8.49 6.43 -6.74
N SER A 126 -8.65 6.65 -5.43
CA SER A 126 -7.61 7.25 -4.61
C SER A 126 -7.56 6.65 -3.21
N ALA A 127 -6.38 6.70 -2.60
CA ALA A 127 -6.14 6.33 -1.21
C ALA A 127 -5.26 7.39 -0.55
N ASP A 128 -5.58 7.75 0.68
CA ASP A 128 -4.84 8.74 1.45
C ASP A 128 -3.93 8.05 2.46
N VAL A 129 -2.66 8.45 2.49
CA VAL A 129 -1.70 8.10 3.53
C VAL A 129 -1.44 9.35 4.36
N LEU A 130 -1.87 9.33 5.62
CA LEU A 130 -1.66 10.40 6.57
C LEU A 130 -0.42 10.11 7.39
N VAL A 131 0.41 11.13 7.64
CA VAL A 131 1.71 10.97 8.32
C VAL A 131 1.80 11.98 9.46
N ALA A 132 2.06 11.47 10.66
CA ALA A 132 2.32 12.22 11.90
C ALA A 132 3.76 11.97 12.38
N PHE A 133 4.71 12.82 12.00
CA PHE A 133 6.12 12.69 12.42
C PHE A 133 6.31 12.92 13.90
N GLY A 134 5.48 13.76 14.55
CA GLY A 134 5.58 14.00 15.99
C GLY A 134 5.54 12.72 16.82
N CYS A 135 4.82 11.69 16.33
CA CYS A 135 4.72 10.38 16.96
C CYS A 135 5.18 9.21 16.11
N LYS A 136 5.64 9.50 14.89
CA LYS A 136 6.01 8.54 13.86
C LYS A 136 4.90 7.52 13.57
N MET A 137 3.68 8.03 13.39
CA MET A 137 2.51 7.23 13.09
C MET A 137 1.94 7.61 11.74
N TRP A 138 1.49 6.62 10.98
CA TRP A 138 0.74 6.84 9.75
C TRP A 138 -0.62 6.18 9.82
N ALA A 139 -1.53 6.68 8.99
CA ALA A 139 -2.87 6.12 8.85
C ALA A 139 -3.27 6.06 7.38
N PHE A 140 -4.15 5.11 7.06
CA PHE A 140 -4.58 4.84 5.70
C PHE A 140 -6.09 5.00 5.59
N GLY A 141 -6.56 5.80 4.64
CA GLY A 141 -8.00 6.00 4.42
C GLY A 141 -8.67 6.89 5.49
N SER A 142 -9.71 6.39 6.15
CA SER A 142 -10.60 7.15 7.07
C SER A 142 -10.01 7.45 8.46
N ASN A 143 -8.71 7.20 8.69
CA ASN A 143 -7.99 7.32 9.98
C ASN A 143 -8.25 6.21 11.03
N ASP A 144 -8.96 5.13 10.68
CA ASP A 144 -9.28 4.09 11.67
C ASP A 144 -8.13 3.09 11.90
N ASN A 145 -7.21 2.98 10.94
CA ASN A 145 -6.05 2.10 11.01
C ASN A 145 -4.78 2.95 11.13
N VAL A 146 -4.30 3.11 12.36
CA VAL A 146 -3.08 3.85 12.69
C VAL A 146 -1.99 2.85 13.06
N GLU A 147 -0.78 3.05 12.55
CA GLU A 147 0.37 2.23 12.93
C GLU A 147 1.65 3.07 12.99
N ASP A 148 2.62 2.60 13.76
CA ASP A 148 3.95 3.15 13.88
C ASP A 148 4.80 2.87 12.63
N PHE A 149 5.59 3.87 12.21
CA PHE A 149 6.52 3.79 11.08
C PHE A 149 7.99 3.97 11.47
N ASP A 150 8.35 3.82 12.76
CA ASP A 150 9.72 4.02 13.26
C ASP A 150 10.84 3.47 12.38
N PRO A 151 10.73 2.24 11.82
CA PRO A 151 11.76 1.68 10.96
C PRO A 151 12.09 2.52 9.73
N VAL A 152 11.13 3.30 9.23
CA VAL A 152 11.23 4.05 7.97
C VAL A 152 11.06 5.57 8.14
N ALA A 153 11.08 6.06 9.37
CA ALA A 153 10.88 7.49 9.66
C ALA A 153 11.84 8.39 8.87
N ALA A 154 13.12 8.02 8.78
CA ALA A 154 14.12 8.78 8.02
C ALA A 154 13.83 8.80 6.51
N ASN A 155 13.35 7.68 5.95
CA ASN A 155 12.98 7.59 4.55
C ASN A 155 11.77 8.48 4.24
N LEU A 156 10.76 8.51 5.11
CA LEU A 156 9.59 9.37 4.96
C LEU A 156 9.95 10.85 5.10
N SER A 157 10.82 11.21 6.05
CA SER A 157 11.30 12.60 6.19
C SER A 157 11.99 13.09 4.93
N ALA A 158 12.87 12.27 4.34
CA ALA A 158 13.54 12.62 3.08
C ALA A 158 12.55 12.87 1.93
N ILE A 159 11.46 12.09 1.84
CA ILE A 159 10.40 12.33 0.85
C ILE A 159 9.74 13.70 1.10
N VAL A 160 9.35 14.00 2.34
CA VAL A 160 8.69 15.27 2.69
C VAL A 160 9.55 16.49 2.38
N GLU A 161 10.83 16.46 2.77
CA GLU A 161 11.76 17.57 2.55
C GLU A 161 11.87 17.92 1.06
N THR A 162 11.90 16.91 0.20
CA THR A 162 12.00 17.12 -1.25
C THR A 162 10.75 17.73 -1.88
N VAL A 163 9.54 17.41 -1.37
CA VAL A 163 8.29 17.84 -2.00
C VAL A 163 7.77 19.19 -1.49
N PHE A 164 8.16 19.59 -0.27
CA PHE A 164 7.75 20.87 0.32
C PHE A 164 8.83 21.94 0.32
N LYS A 165 10.08 21.60 -0.01
CA LYS A 165 11.23 22.54 0.05
C LYS A 165 11.21 23.35 1.35
N LEU A 166 11.13 22.62 2.47
CA LEU A 166 11.14 23.25 3.78
C LEU A 166 12.54 23.86 3.98
N ASP A 167 12.62 25.19 3.93
CA ASP A 167 13.83 25.97 4.18
C ASP A 167 14.29 25.84 5.65
#